data_AF-A0A7C1DTB5-F1
#
_entry.id   AF-A0A7C1DTB5-F1
#
_cell.length_a   1.000
_cell.length_b   1.000
_cell.length_c   1.000
_cell.angle_alpha   90.00
_cell.angle_beta   90.00
_cell.angle_gamma   90.00
#
_symmetry.space_group_name_H-M   'P 1'
#
loop_
_entity.id
_entity.type
_entity.pdbx_description
1 polymer ?
#
loop_
_entity_poly.entity_id
_entity_poly.type
_entity_poly.pdbx_seq_one_letter_code
_entity_poly.pdbx_strand_id
1 'polypeptide(L)'
;MKKEVLLVFDIGKTNKKVLLFDMNFKVLHEEETRFAEVLDDDGFTCDDGDKLEKWIDESLALFLNHDRYNVRAINFTTYGATLIYVDENGKRLTPVYNYLKSMPDKVLEGFYEKYGGIDEFSRQTASPAMGMLNSGLQALWLKKEKKGVFNKVMAIMHLPQYLSFRLTGKITSEHTSIGCHTALWDFDRMQYHQWIKDEFLSLPDPLNVSTVFPAEIEGKTVDVGIGIHDSSASLAPYILNSKEPFILVSTGTWCISMNPFNHSPLTAEE
;
A
#
# COMPACT_ATOMS: atom_id res chain seq x y z
N MET A 1 -29.29 -4.83 -21.69
CA MET A 1 -28.16 -3.90 -21.41
C MET A 1 -27.35 -4.47 -20.28
N LYS A 2 -26.01 -4.40 -20.35
CA LYS A 2 -25.14 -4.84 -19.25
C LYS A 2 -25.31 -3.89 -18.05
N LYS A 3 -25.27 -4.41 -16.83
CA LYS A 3 -25.34 -3.60 -15.60
C LYS A 3 -23.98 -2.94 -15.35
N GLU A 4 -23.96 -1.64 -15.11
CA GLU A 4 -22.74 -0.92 -14.75
C GLU A 4 -22.28 -1.29 -13.35
N VAL A 5 -20.99 -1.56 -13.20
CA VAL A 5 -20.39 -2.01 -11.94
C VAL A 5 -19.02 -1.40 -11.69
N LEU A 6 -18.63 -1.37 -10.42
CA LEU A 6 -17.29 -1.03 -9.94
C LEU A 6 -16.62 -2.32 -9.47
N LEU A 7 -15.41 -2.59 -9.94
CA LEU A 7 -14.62 -3.76 -9.56
C LEU A 7 -13.59 -3.35 -8.50
N VAL A 8 -13.62 -3.99 -7.34
CA VAL A 8 -12.71 -3.67 -6.23
C VAL A 8 -11.95 -4.93 -5.84
N PHE A 9 -10.63 -4.80 -5.75
CA PHE A 9 -9.76 -5.82 -5.17
C PHE A 9 -9.40 -5.39 -3.75
N ASP A 10 -9.72 -6.24 -2.77
CA ASP A 10 -9.33 -6.07 -1.38
C ASP A 10 -8.29 -7.12 -1.01
N ILE A 11 -7.03 -6.69 -0.97
CA ILE A 11 -5.87 -7.55 -0.74
C ILE A 11 -5.47 -7.40 0.72
N GLY A 12 -6.09 -8.19 1.59
CA GLY A 12 -5.65 -8.35 2.97
C GLY A 12 -4.44 -9.30 3.08
N LYS A 13 -3.78 -9.29 4.25
CA LYS A 13 -2.62 -10.18 4.48
C LYS A 13 -3.00 -11.66 4.34
N THR A 14 -4.13 -12.07 4.91
CA THR A 14 -4.61 -13.46 4.84
C THR A 14 -5.54 -13.67 3.65
N ASN A 15 -6.62 -12.90 3.59
CA ASN A 15 -7.70 -13.04 2.62
C ASN A 15 -7.52 -12.07 1.46
N LYS A 16 -7.80 -12.53 0.25
CA LYS A 16 -7.82 -11.72 -0.96
C LYS A 16 -9.22 -11.78 -1.53
N LYS A 17 -9.82 -10.64 -1.78
CA LYS A 17 -11.21 -10.54 -2.23
C LYS A 17 -11.32 -9.77 -3.52
N VAL A 18 -12.27 -10.18 -4.34
CA VAL A 18 -12.72 -9.42 -5.49
C VAL A 18 -14.22 -9.18 -5.36
N LEU A 19 -14.62 -7.91 -5.48
CA LEU A 19 -15.98 -7.47 -5.27
C LEU A 19 -16.49 -6.71 -6.49
N LEU A 20 -17.75 -6.95 -6.85
CA LEU A 20 -18.49 -6.09 -7.76
C LEU A 20 -19.53 -5.30 -6.99
N PHE A 21 -19.46 -3.98 -7.10
CA PHE A 21 -20.50 -3.08 -6.62
C PHE A 21 -21.33 -2.57 -7.80
N ASP A 22 -22.61 -2.32 -7.60
CA ASP A 22 -23.32 -1.42 -8.52
C ASP A 22 -23.03 0.05 -8.22
N MET A 23 -23.57 0.95 -9.05
CA MET A 23 -23.37 2.39 -8.91
C MET A 23 -24.02 3.00 -7.65
N ASN A 24 -24.78 2.22 -6.88
CA ASN A 24 -25.31 2.60 -5.56
C ASN A 24 -24.50 1.96 -4.42
N PHE A 25 -23.30 1.44 -4.71
CA PHE A 25 -22.40 0.76 -3.78
C PHE A 25 -23.01 -0.49 -3.11
N LYS A 26 -23.98 -1.15 -3.77
CA LYS A 26 -24.45 -2.46 -3.31
C LYS A 26 -23.57 -3.57 -3.88
N VAL A 27 -23.08 -4.46 -3.01
CA VAL A 27 -22.35 -5.67 -3.40
C VAL A 27 -23.26 -6.58 -4.23
N LEU A 28 -22.84 -6.88 -5.46
CA LEU A 28 -23.49 -7.80 -6.38
C LEU A 28 -22.79 -9.15 -6.45
N HIS A 29 -21.49 -9.17 -6.18
CA HIS A 29 -20.62 -10.33 -6.23
C HIS A 29 -19.48 -10.14 -5.25
N GLU A 30 -19.09 -11.21 -4.57
CA GLU A 30 -17.93 -11.28 -3.69
C GLU A 30 -17.33 -12.68 -3.81
N GLU A 31 -16.03 -12.72 -4.09
CA GLU A 31 -15.23 -13.94 -4.02
C GLU A 31 -14.07 -13.69 -3.05
N GLU A 32 -13.77 -14.69 -2.21
CA GLU A 32 -12.63 -14.69 -1.30
C GLU A 32 -11.72 -15.87 -1.64
N THR A 33 -10.42 -15.63 -1.63
CA THR A 33 -9.39 -16.67 -1.77
C THR A 33 -8.24 -16.45 -0.80
N ARG A 34 -7.43 -17.51 -0.63
CA ARG A 34 -6.21 -17.51 0.17
C ARG A 34 -5.09 -18.15 -0.60
N PHE A 35 -3.90 -17.60 -0.46
CA PHE A 35 -2.68 -18.16 -1.01
C PHE A 35 -1.82 -18.67 0.13
N ALA A 36 -1.17 -19.81 -0.07
CA ALA A 36 -0.13 -20.25 0.84
C ALA A 36 1.04 -19.26 0.75
N GLU A 37 1.70 -18.99 1.88
CA GLU A 37 2.95 -18.25 1.87
C GLU A 37 4.03 -19.05 1.15
N VAL A 38 4.96 -18.34 0.54
CA VAL A 38 6.18 -18.89 -0.08
C VAL A 38 7.39 -18.38 0.68
N LEU A 39 8.59 -18.83 0.29
CA LEU A 39 9.82 -18.30 0.87
C LEU A 39 10.35 -17.15 0.01
N ASP A 40 10.80 -16.10 0.67
CA ASP A 40 11.59 -15.04 0.03
C ASP A 40 13.00 -15.54 -0.31
N ASP A 41 13.78 -14.66 -0.92
CA ASP A 41 15.14 -14.95 -1.38
C ASP A 41 16.18 -15.08 -0.25
N ASP A 42 15.79 -14.87 1.01
CA ASP A 42 16.58 -15.21 2.21
C ASP A 42 15.99 -16.41 2.99
N GLY A 43 14.93 -17.04 2.49
CA GLY A 43 14.27 -18.16 3.15
C GLY A 43 13.26 -17.80 4.24
N PHE A 44 12.82 -16.54 4.33
CA PHE A 44 11.77 -16.09 5.26
C PHE A 44 10.39 -16.18 4.60
N THR A 45 9.31 -16.43 5.35
CA THR A 45 7.98 -16.56 4.74
C THR A 45 7.45 -15.23 4.25
N CYS A 46 6.91 -15.21 3.03
CA CYS A 46 6.38 -14.03 2.36
C CYS A 46 5.15 -14.36 1.52
N ASP A 47 4.44 -13.32 1.05
CA ASP A 47 3.28 -13.50 0.19
C ASP A 47 3.70 -13.97 -1.21
N ASP A 48 2.89 -14.86 -1.79
CA ASP A 48 3.06 -15.34 -3.17
C ASP A 48 2.61 -14.26 -4.16
N GLY A 49 3.53 -13.35 -4.47
CA GLY A 49 3.29 -12.24 -5.39
C GLY A 49 2.93 -12.68 -6.80
N ASP A 50 3.55 -13.75 -7.31
CA ASP A 50 3.29 -14.24 -8.67
C ASP A 50 1.87 -14.78 -8.78
N LYS A 51 1.41 -15.52 -7.76
CA LYS A 51 0.04 -16.01 -7.69
C LYS A 51 -0.99 -14.91 -7.48
N LEU A 52 -0.67 -13.89 -6.67
CA LEU A 52 -1.51 -12.71 -6.50
C LEU A 52 -1.69 -11.96 -7.82
N GLU A 53 -0.60 -11.66 -8.52
CA GLU A 53 -0.60 -10.98 -9.81
C GLU A 53 -1.43 -11.75 -10.84
N LYS A 54 -1.19 -13.06 -10.95
CA LYS A 54 -1.95 -13.93 -11.85
C LYS A 54 -3.44 -13.98 -11.52
N TRP A 55 -3.80 -14.08 -10.24
CA TRP A 55 -5.20 -14.12 -9.82
C TRP A 55 -5.92 -12.81 -10.14
N ILE A 56 -5.25 -11.66 -10.02
CA ILE A 56 -5.79 -10.36 -10.45
C ILE A 56 -6.03 -10.37 -11.96
N ASP A 57 -5.06 -10.81 -12.75
CA ASP A 57 -5.16 -10.83 -14.22
C ASP A 57 -6.31 -11.75 -14.68
N GLU A 58 -6.45 -12.94 -14.09
CA GLU A 58 -7.55 -13.87 -14.35
C GLU A 58 -8.92 -13.28 -13.96
N SER A 59 -8.99 -12.59 -12.80
CA SER A 59 -10.21 -11.92 -12.34
C SER A 59 -10.60 -10.77 -13.27
N LEU A 60 -9.64 -9.98 -13.74
CA LEU A 60 -9.86 -8.90 -14.70
C LEU A 60 -10.40 -9.46 -16.01
N ALA A 61 -9.78 -10.49 -16.57
CA ALA A 61 -10.23 -11.15 -17.78
C ALA A 61 -11.67 -11.68 -17.65
N LEU A 62 -12.00 -12.29 -16.51
CA LEU A 62 -13.35 -12.77 -16.21
C LEU A 62 -14.38 -11.65 -16.17
N PHE A 63 -14.16 -10.63 -15.33
CA PHE A 63 -15.18 -9.61 -15.05
C PHE A 63 -15.30 -8.57 -16.16
N LEU A 64 -14.20 -8.22 -16.84
CA LEU A 64 -14.25 -7.32 -17.99
C LEU A 64 -15.02 -7.96 -19.14
N ASN A 65 -14.88 -9.26 -19.37
CA ASN A 65 -15.56 -9.95 -20.48
C ASN A 65 -16.95 -10.50 -20.09
N HIS A 66 -17.40 -10.30 -18.85
CA HIS A 66 -18.66 -10.86 -18.35
C HIS A 66 -19.90 -10.34 -19.13
N ASP A 67 -20.83 -11.22 -19.49
CA ASP A 67 -22.01 -10.87 -20.31
C ASP A 67 -23.02 -9.95 -19.62
N ARG A 68 -23.17 -10.11 -18.30
CA ARG A 68 -24.08 -9.31 -17.47
C ARG A 68 -23.54 -7.94 -17.03
N TYR A 69 -22.23 -7.72 -17.03
CA TYR A 69 -21.61 -6.58 -16.36
C TYR A 69 -20.80 -5.70 -17.32
N ASN A 70 -20.83 -4.39 -17.05
CA ASN A 70 -19.97 -3.40 -17.69
C ASN A 70 -19.17 -2.70 -16.60
N VAL A 71 -17.91 -3.11 -16.42
CA VAL A 71 -17.01 -2.51 -15.43
C VAL A 71 -16.69 -1.09 -15.85
N ARG A 72 -17.04 -0.12 -15.00
CA ARG A 72 -16.79 1.31 -15.23
C ARG A 72 -15.48 1.77 -14.62
N ALA A 73 -15.17 1.26 -13.42
CA ALA A 73 -13.94 1.58 -12.75
C ALA A 73 -13.41 0.39 -11.93
N ILE A 74 -12.10 0.42 -11.70
CA ILE A 74 -11.35 -0.57 -10.92
C ILE A 74 -10.61 0.17 -9.79
N ASN A 75 -10.56 -0.42 -8.60
CA ASN A 75 -9.70 0.10 -7.53
C ASN A 75 -9.11 -1.02 -6.67
N PHE A 76 -8.05 -0.70 -5.94
CA PHE A 76 -7.35 -1.60 -5.04
C PHE A 76 -7.33 -1.04 -3.63
N THR A 77 -7.64 -1.89 -2.65
CA THR A 77 -7.33 -1.65 -1.25
C THR A 77 -6.42 -2.77 -0.78
N THR A 78 -5.34 -2.43 -0.06
CA THR A 78 -4.39 -3.45 0.39
C THR A 78 -3.91 -3.19 1.81
N TYR A 79 -3.45 -4.25 2.47
CA TYR A 79 -2.70 -4.12 3.72
C TYR A 79 -1.46 -3.24 3.53
N GLY A 80 -1.06 -2.56 4.61
CA GLY A 80 0.07 -1.63 4.62
C GLY A 80 1.44 -2.30 4.77
N ALA A 81 2.41 -1.47 5.17
CA ALA A 81 3.77 -1.90 5.51
C ALA A 81 4.47 -2.74 4.41
N THR A 82 4.15 -2.54 3.14
CA THR A 82 4.70 -3.36 2.04
C THR A 82 5.14 -2.49 0.89
N LEU A 83 6.43 -2.55 0.54
CA LEU A 83 6.99 -1.92 -0.65
C LEU A 83 7.25 -2.95 -1.75
N ILE A 84 6.93 -2.56 -2.97
CA ILE A 84 7.27 -3.26 -4.20
C ILE A 84 8.28 -2.44 -4.99
N TYR A 85 9.28 -3.14 -5.53
CA TYR A 85 10.38 -2.58 -6.31
C TYR A 85 10.25 -3.06 -7.75
N VAL A 86 10.23 -2.14 -8.71
CA VAL A 86 10.08 -2.46 -10.13
C VAL A 86 11.29 -2.00 -10.94
N ASP A 87 11.59 -2.75 -11.99
CA ASP A 87 12.65 -2.42 -12.94
C ASP A 87 12.19 -1.45 -14.05
N GLU A 88 13.10 -1.14 -14.97
CA GLU A 88 12.83 -0.29 -16.14
C GLU A 88 11.76 -0.83 -17.09
N ASN A 89 11.48 -2.14 -17.04
CA ASN A 89 10.44 -2.80 -17.84
C ASN A 89 9.09 -2.86 -17.08
N GLY A 90 9.01 -2.28 -15.88
CA GLY A 90 7.83 -2.33 -15.02
C GLY A 90 7.61 -3.69 -14.35
N LYS A 91 8.61 -4.59 -14.34
CA LYS A 91 8.50 -5.89 -13.70
C LYS A 91 8.95 -5.81 -12.25
N ARG A 92 8.23 -6.50 -11.35
CA ARG A 92 8.64 -6.65 -9.95
C ARG A 92 9.99 -7.37 -9.85
N LEU A 93 10.90 -6.81 -9.06
CA LEU A 93 12.29 -7.27 -8.89
C LEU A 93 12.49 -8.23 -7.70
N THR A 94 11.62 -8.17 -6.70
CA THR A 94 11.79 -8.86 -5.42
C THR A 94 10.55 -9.65 -5.03
N PRO A 95 10.65 -10.60 -4.10
CA PRO A 95 9.47 -11.10 -3.38
C PRO A 95 8.66 -9.96 -2.75
N VAL A 96 7.39 -10.24 -2.44
CA VAL A 96 6.56 -9.34 -1.61
C VAL A 96 6.98 -9.55 -0.16
N TYR A 97 8.07 -8.88 0.24
CA TYR A 97 8.68 -9.09 1.56
C TYR A 97 7.66 -8.91 2.68
N ASN A 98 7.71 -9.83 3.64
CA ASN A 98 6.86 -9.78 4.81
C ASN A 98 7.38 -8.75 5.80
N TYR A 99 6.53 -7.81 6.21
CA TYR A 99 6.88 -6.79 7.20
C TYR A 99 7.22 -7.35 8.59
N LEU A 100 6.89 -8.63 8.86
CA LEU A 100 7.27 -9.33 10.08
C LEU A 100 8.72 -9.87 10.05
N LYS A 101 9.41 -9.76 8.91
CA LYS A 101 10.83 -10.10 8.81
C LYS A 101 11.63 -9.23 9.78
N SER A 102 12.62 -9.80 10.45
CA SER A 102 13.49 -9.03 11.34
C SER A 102 14.37 -8.06 10.55
N MET A 103 14.43 -6.81 11.01
CA MET A 103 15.40 -5.82 10.51
C MET A 103 16.79 -6.16 11.06
N PRO A 104 17.83 -6.34 10.23
CA PRO A 104 19.19 -6.53 10.73
C PRO A 104 19.72 -5.26 11.41
N ASP A 105 20.25 -5.37 12.62
CA ASP A 105 20.70 -4.22 13.45
C ASP A 105 21.64 -3.26 12.70
N LYS A 106 22.60 -3.81 11.94
CA LYS A 106 23.56 -3.05 11.12
C LYS A 106 22.93 -2.11 10.09
N VAL A 107 21.65 -2.33 9.71
CA VAL A 107 20.94 -1.44 8.77
C VAL A 107 20.56 -0.13 9.44
N LEU A 108 20.18 -0.18 10.72
CA LEU A 108 19.71 0.98 11.49
C LEU A 108 20.77 1.52 12.47
N GLU A 109 21.97 0.96 12.50
CA GLU A 109 23.09 1.46 13.31
C GLU A 109 23.36 2.94 13.01
N GLY A 110 23.19 3.79 14.03
CA GLY A 110 23.36 5.25 13.94
C GLY A 110 22.28 5.98 13.14
N PHE A 111 21.25 5.28 12.64
CA PHE A 111 20.20 5.87 11.81
C PHE A 111 19.39 6.88 12.62
N TYR A 112 18.85 6.48 13.76
CA TYR A 112 17.98 7.34 14.56
C TYR A 112 18.76 8.50 15.19
N GLU A 113 19.97 8.26 15.67
CA GLU A 113 20.86 9.26 16.27
C GLU A 113 21.16 10.40 15.29
N LYS A 114 21.32 10.07 14.00
CA LYS A 114 21.50 11.06 12.94
C LYS A 114 20.29 12.00 12.78
N TYR A 115 19.09 11.55 13.14
CA TYR A 115 17.83 12.27 12.97
C TYR A 115 17.14 12.61 14.30
N GLY A 116 17.92 12.87 15.35
CA GLY A 116 17.40 13.38 16.62
C GLY A 116 17.11 12.32 17.69
N GLY A 117 17.44 11.06 17.43
CA GLY A 117 17.16 9.93 18.31
C GLY A 117 15.82 9.26 17.99
N ILE A 118 15.56 8.11 18.64
CA ILE A 118 14.37 7.29 18.37
C ILE A 118 13.09 8.07 18.67
N ASP A 119 13.03 8.77 19.80
CA ASP A 119 11.81 9.45 20.26
C ASP A 119 11.43 10.61 19.32
N GLU A 120 12.38 11.48 19.00
CA GLU A 120 12.12 12.63 18.11
C GLU A 120 11.81 12.18 16.69
N PHE A 121 12.51 11.17 16.17
CA PHE A 121 12.21 10.61 14.86
C PHE A 121 10.80 9.99 14.82
N SER A 122 10.43 9.24 15.87
CA SER A 122 9.12 8.60 15.97
C SER A 122 8.01 9.66 16.06
N ARG A 123 8.23 10.73 16.83
CA ARG A 123 7.31 11.87 16.95
C ARG A 123 7.11 12.56 15.59
N GLN A 124 8.20 12.95 14.92
CA GLN A 124 8.14 13.66 13.63
C GLN A 124 7.46 12.83 12.54
N THR A 125 7.71 11.52 12.54
CA THR A 125 7.22 10.63 11.48
C THR A 125 5.95 9.86 11.83
N ALA A 126 5.38 10.10 13.01
CA ALA A 126 4.29 9.29 13.57
C ALA A 126 4.56 7.79 13.48
N SER A 127 5.82 7.37 13.59
CA SER A 127 6.26 6.00 13.30
C SER A 127 7.16 5.48 14.42
N PRO A 128 6.62 4.71 15.38
CA PRO A 128 7.46 4.00 16.35
C PRO A 128 8.53 3.14 15.64
N ALA A 129 9.69 3.00 16.26
CA ALA A 129 10.80 2.19 15.74
C ALA A 129 10.45 0.69 15.70
N MET A 130 9.91 0.23 14.57
CA MET A 130 9.40 -1.13 14.38
C MET A 130 10.10 -1.88 13.23
N GLY A 131 11.25 -1.39 12.77
CA GLY A 131 12.09 -2.08 11.78
C GLY A 131 11.37 -2.30 10.46
N MET A 132 11.21 -3.55 10.02
CA MET A 132 10.58 -3.87 8.73
C MET A 132 9.09 -3.50 8.67
N LEU A 133 8.41 -3.27 9.80
CA LEU A 133 7.05 -2.70 9.79
C LEU A 133 7.03 -1.26 9.29
N ASN A 134 8.11 -0.50 9.50
CA ASN A 134 8.24 0.82 8.90
C ASN A 134 8.64 0.67 7.44
N SER A 135 7.66 0.67 6.54
CA SER A 135 7.87 0.38 5.11
C SER A 135 9.04 1.16 4.48
N GLY A 136 9.25 2.43 4.83
CA GLY A 136 10.40 3.20 4.36
C GLY A 136 11.74 2.56 4.68
N LEU A 137 11.91 2.00 5.88
CA LEU A 137 13.14 1.33 6.30
C LEU A 137 13.40 0.04 5.50
N GLN A 138 12.37 -0.55 4.86
CA GLN A 138 12.57 -1.67 3.94
C GLN A 138 13.38 -1.25 2.71
N ALA A 139 13.18 -0.02 2.20
CA ALA A 139 13.96 0.49 1.08
C ALA A 139 15.43 0.70 1.48
N LEU A 140 15.67 1.21 2.70
CA LEU A 140 17.01 1.33 3.27
C LEU A 140 17.68 -0.05 3.43
N TRP A 141 16.95 -1.03 3.96
CA TRP A 141 17.40 -2.41 4.08
C TRP A 141 17.80 -2.99 2.72
N LEU A 142 16.92 -2.89 1.71
CA LEU A 142 17.18 -3.43 0.37
C LEU A 142 18.42 -2.76 -0.25
N LYS A 143 18.55 -1.44 -0.09
CA LYS A 143 19.71 -0.67 -0.56
C LYS A 143 21.01 -1.11 0.10
N LYS A 144 21.01 -1.40 1.40
CA LYS A 144 22.24 -1.80 2.13
C LYS A 144 22.60 -3.26 1.91
N GLU A 145 21.63 -4.16 2.01
CA GLU A 145 21.85 -5.60 2.01
C GLU A 145 21.81 -6.23 0.62
N LYS A 146 20.99 -5.71 -0.29
CA LYS A 146 20.78 -6.27 -1.64
C LYS A 146 21.11 -5.26 -2.74
N LYS A 147 22.28 -4.61 -2.63
CA LYS A 147 22.78 -3.57 -3.57
C LYS A 147 22.61 -3.92 -5.04
N GLY A 148 22.92 -5.17 -5.43
CA GLY A 148 22.81 -5.61 -6.82
C GLY A 148 21.38 -5.61 -7.36
N VAL A 149 20.38 -5.85 -6.50
CA VAL A 149 18.95 -5.73 -6.82
C VAL A 149 18.55 -4.26 -6.79
N PHE A 150 18.94 -3.54 -5.74
CA PHE A 150 18.59 -2.12 -5.57
C PHE A 150 19.05 -1.25 -6.75
N ASN A 151 20.22 -1.52 -7.32
CA ASN A 151 20.74 -0.80 -8.48
C ASN A 151 19.89 -0.94 -9.75
N LYS A 152 18.98 -1.92 -9.80
CA LYS A 152 18.06 -2.13 -10.92
C LYS A 152 16.68 -1.50 -10.68
N VAL A 153 16.44 -0.99 -9.46
CA VAL A 153 15.16 -0.41 -9.08
C VAL A 153 14.98 0.91 -9.81
N MET A 154 13.93 0.97 -10.62
CA MET A 154 13.49 2.19 -11.26
C MET A 154 12.48 2.93 -10.36
N ALA A 155 11.51 2.19 -9.80
CA ALA A 155 10.51 2.78 -8.92
C ALA A 155 10.20 1.89 -7.70
N ILE A 156 9.75 2.57 -6.64
CA ILE A 156 9.33 1.98 -5.37
C ILE A 156 7.91 2.47 -5.12
N MET A 157 7.00 1.53 -4.87
CA MET A 157 5.59 1.82 -4.62
C MET A 157 5.07 0.96 -3.47
N HIS A 158 4.12 1.47 -2.70
CA HIS A 158 3.35 0.61 -1.81
C HIS A 158 2.47 -0.35 -2.62
N LEU A 159 2.07 -1.46 -2.00
CA LEU A 159 1.30 -2.52 -2.65
C LEU A 159 0.04 -2.04 -3.42
N PRO A 160 -0.83 -1.12 -2.92
CA PRO A 160 -2.01 -0.71 -3.67
C PRO A 160 -1.64 0.02 -4.97
N GLN A 161 -0.65 0.92 -4.88
CA GLN A 161 -0.17 1.69 -6.03
C GLN A 161 0.57 0.80 -7.02
N TYR A 162 1.31 -0.21 -6.56
CA TYR A 162 1.92 -1.20 -7.46
C TYR A 162 0.86 -1.97 -8.26
N LEU A 163 -0.21 -2.43 -7.62
CA LEU A 163 -1.28 -3.14 -8.32
C LEU A 163 -2.03 -2.23 -9.31
N SER A 164 -2.25 -0.96 -8.95
CA SER A 164 -2.77 0.04 -9.89
C SER A 164 -1.80 0.31 -11.05
N PHE A 165 -0.49 0.39 -10.78
CA PHE A 165 0.56 0.56 -11.77
C PHE A 165 0.57 -0.57 -12.80
N ARG A 166 0.34 -1.82 -12.39
CA ARG A 166 0.25 -2.96 -13.33
C ARG A 166 -0.82 -2.75 -14.42
N LEU A 167 -1.87 -1.99 -14.11
CA LEU A 167 -2.96 -1.71 -15.05
C LEU A 167 -2.76 -0.39 -15.81
N THR A 168 -2.22 0.63 -15.13
CA THR A 168 -2.19 2.01 -15.65
C THR A 168 -0.82 2.42 -16.22
N GLY A 169 0.24 1.72 -15.83
CA GLY A 169 1.63 2.14 -16.05
C GLY A 169 2.03 3.43 -15.33
N LYS A 170 1.20 3.93 -14.39
CA LYS A 170 1.46 5.19 -13.66
C LYS A 170 2.10 4.91 -12.31
N ILE A 171 3.28 5.46 -12.10
CA ILE A 171 4.00 5.39 -10.83
C ILE A 171 3.44 6.49 -9.93
N THR A 172 2.82 6.10 -8.83
CA THR A 172 2.17 7.02 -7.90
C THR A 172 2.41 6.62 -6.45
N SER A 173 2.16 7.58 -5.56
CA SER A 173 1.96 7.37 -4.13
C SER A 173 0.74 8.18 -3.69
N GLU A 174 0.27 7.92 -2.48
CA GLU A 174 -0.72 8.74 -1.82
C GLU A 174 -0.52 8.71 -0.29
N HIS A 175 -1.12 9.68 0.39
CA HIS A 175 -0.84 10.02 1.78
C HIS A 175 -1.15 8.88 2.77
N THR A 176 -2.18 8.06 2.52
CA THR A 176 -2.56 6.98 3.45
C THR A 176 -1.55 5.83 3.46
N SER A 177 -0.93 5.53 2.32
CA SER A 177 0.12 4.52 2.20
C SER A 177 1.47 5.00 2.70
N ILE A 178 1.81 6.28 2.52
CA ILE A 178 3.11 6.82 2.99
C ILE A 178 3.08 7.37 4.41
N GLY A 179 1.92 7.71 4.97
CA GLY A 179 1.81 8.36 6.29
C GLY A 179 1.59 7.40 7.46
N CYS A 180 1.20 6.15 7.22
CA CYS A 180 0.85 5.22 8.29
C CYS A 180 2.07 4.42 8.77
N HIS A 181 2.73 4.88 9.83
CA HIS A 181 3.86 4.21 10.50
C HIS A 181 5.01 3.78 9.57
N THR A 182 5.26 4.53 8.49
CA THR A 182 6.19 4.12 7.43
C THR A 182 7.62 4.60 7.65
N ALA A 183 7.83 5.52 8.59
CA ALA A 183 9.03 6.33 8.72
C ALA A 183 9.34 7.22 7.49
N LEU A 184 8.44 7.44 6.54
CA LEU A 184 8.71 8.20 5.31
C LEU A 184 8.37 9.69 5.41
N TRP A 185 7.30 10.03 6.12
CA TRP A 185 6.68 11.35 6.10
C TRP A 185 7.04 12.15 7.34
N ASP A 186 7.39 13.42 7.18
CA ASP A 186 7.56 14.40 8.25
C ASP A 186 6.23 15.14 8.42
N PHE A 187 5.55 14.90 9.54
CA PHE A 187 4.24 15.51 9.85
C PHE A 187 4.34 16.97 10.31
N ASP A 188 5.51 17.42 10.77
CA ASP A 188 5.71 18.83 11.13
C ASP A 188 5.81 19.69 9.87
N ARG A 189 6.42 19.15 8.80
CA ARG A 189 6.65 19.87 7.53
C ARG A 189 5.71 19.48 6.40
N MET A 190 4.96 18.39 6.57
CA MET A 190 4.07 17.82 5.55
C MET A 190 4.78 17.54 4.22
N GLN A 191 5.92 16.86 4.31
CA GLN A 191 6.73 16.41 3.18
C GLN A 191 7.47 15.11 3.52
N TYR A 192 8.14 14.48 2.55
CA TYR A 192 9.07 13.41 2.87
C TYR A 192 10.15 13.88 3.87
N HIS A 193 10.44 13.04 4.86
CA HIS A 193 11.46 13.31 5.86
C HIS A 193 12.84 13.40 5.20
N GLN A 194 13.71 14.26 5.73
CA GLN A 194 15.03 14.57 5.17
C GLN A 194 15.89 13.33 4.87
N TRP A 195 15.76 12.27 5.67
CA TRP A 195 16.52 11.03 5.52
C TRP A 195 16.35 10.37 4.14
N ILE A 196 15.18 10.52 3.49
CA ILE A 196 14.91 10.00 2.14
C ILE A 196 15.90 10.59 1.14
N LYS A 197 16.10 11.91 1.21
CA LYS A 197 17.04 12.64 0.36
C LYS A 197 18.49 12.29 0.70
N ASP A 198 18.82 12.19 1.98
CA ASP A 198 20.17 11.82 2.45
C ASP A 198 20.56 10.41 1.99
N GLU A 199 19.59 9.51 1.87
CA GLU A 199 19.75 8.16 1.35
C GLU A 199 19.54 8.07 -0.17
N PHE A 200 19.42 9.18 -0.89
CA PHE A 200 19.23 9.21 -2.34
C PHE A 200 18.10 8.28 -2.81
N LEU A 201 17.04 8.15 -2.01
CA LEU A 201 15.85 7.39 -2.37
C LEU A 201 14.92 8.28 -3.19
N SER A 202 14.45 7.76 -4.33
CA SER A 202 13.48 8.43 -5.18
C SER A 202 12.12 7.77 -5.00
N LEU A 203 11.18 8.50 -4.39
CA LEU A 203 9.79 8.09 -4.21
C LEU A 203 8.88 9.08 -4.96
N PRO A 204 7.76 8.62 -5.57
CA PRO A 204 6.82 9.53 -6.20
C PRO A 204 6.19 10.47 -5.16
N ASP A 205 5.93 11.72 -5.55
CA ASP A 205 5.19 12.67 -4.71
C ASP A 205 3.73 12.19 -4.54
N PRO A 206 3.16 12.32 -3.32
CA PRO A 206 1.82 11.81 -3.06
C PRO A 206 0.76 12.61 -3.80
N LEU A 207 -0.10 11.88 -4.51
CA LEU A 207 -1.28 12.42 -5.16
C LEU A 207 -2.49 12.40 -4.22
N ASN A 208 -3.59 13.01 -4.67
CA ASN A 208 -4.87 12.85 -4.01
C ASN A 208 -5.34 11.39 -4.15
N VAL A 209 -5.81 10.77 -3.06
CA VAL A 209 -6.27 9.37 -3.07
C VAL A 209 -7.41 9.10 -4.06
N SER A 210 -8.17 10.13 -4.42
CA SER A 210 -9.25 10.07 -5.43
C SER A 210 -8.76 10.17 -6.88
N THR A 211 -7.45 10.24 -7.12
CA THR A 211 -6.89 10.27 -8.47
C THR A 211 -7.21 8.96 -9.21
N VAL A 212 -7.63 9.11 -10.46
CA VAL A 212 -7.95 8.01 -11.38
C VAL A 212 -7.20 8.21 -12.70
N PHE A 213 -6.86 7.11 -13.36
CA PHE A 213 -6.29 7.09 -14.69
C PHE A 213 -7.09 6.17 -15.62
N PRO A 214 -7.29 6.54 -16.89
CA PRO A 214 -7.79 5.59 -17.87
C PRO A 214 -6.72 4.53 -18.15
N ALA A 215 -7.15 3.27 -18.26
CA ALA A 215 -6.30 2.13 -18.61
C ALA A 215 -6.97 1.30 -19.71
N GLU A 216 -6.17 0.78 -20.64
CA GLU A 216 -6.60 -0.18 -21.65
C GLU A 216 -6.36 -1.60 -21.15
N ILE A 217 -7.44 -2.33 -20.83
CA ILE A 217 -7.37 -3.68 -20.26
C ILE A 217 -8.35 -4.56 -21.02
N GLU A 218 -7.89 -5.71 -21.54
CA GLU A 218 -8.73 -6.63 -22.33
C GLU A 218 -9.43 -5.94 -23.52
N GLY A 219 -8.78 -4.96 -24.13
CA GLY A 219 -9.33 -4.16 -25.24
C GLY A 219 -10.44 -3.18 -24.84
N LYS A 220 -10.52 -2.81 -23.56
CA LYS A 220 -11.47 -1.84 -23.02
C LYS A 220 -10.76 -0.74 -22.24
N THR A 221 -11.21 0.50 -22.46
CA THR A 221 -10.86 1.63 -21.62
C THR A 221 -11.70 1.61 -20.33
N VAL A 222 -11.04 1.55 -19.18
CA VAL A 222 -11.67 1.62 -17.85
C VAL A 222 -10.92 2.59 -16.94
N ASP A 223 -11.63 3.27 -16.04
CA ASP A 223 -10.98 4.14 -15.05
C ASP A 223 -10.38 3.29 -13.93
N VAL A 224 -9.15 3.59 -13.53
CA VAL A 224 -8.45 2.87 -12.47
C VAL A 224 -7.98 3.85 -11.41
N GLY A 225 -8.43 3.66 -10.16
CA GLY A 225 -7.96 4.42 -9.01
C GLY A 225 -6.52 4.06 -8.65
N ILE A 226 -5.80 5.00 -8.03
CA ILE A 226 -4.41 4.78 -7.60
C ILE A 226 -4.26 3.81 -6.41
N GLY A 227 -5.37 3.32 -5.86
CA GLY A 227 -5.39 2.45 -4.69
C GLY A 227 -5.25 3.19 -3.36
N ILE A 228 -5.59 2.50 -2.27
CA ILE A 228 -5.64 3.05 -0.91
C ILE A 228 -5.21 2.00 0.13
N HIS A 229 -4.68 2.46 1.26
CA HIS A 229 -4.38 1.60 2.41
C HIS A 229 -5.67 1.08 3.09
N ASP A 230 -5.71 -0.20 3.47
CA ASP A 230 -6.91 -0.90 3.96
C ASP A 230 -7.59 -0.28 5.19
N SER A 231 -6.80 0.20 6.14
CA SER A 231 -7.29 0.80 7.38
C SER A 231 -7.95 2.14 7.07
N SER A 232 -7.36 2.91 6.15
CA SER A 232 -7.94 4.17 5.67
C SER A 232 -9.15 3.93 4.78
N ALA A 233 -9.16 2.89 3.96
CA ALA A 233 -10.33 2.47 3.18
C ALA A 233 -11.51 2.07 4.07
N SER A 234 -11.24 1.38 5.19
CA SER A 234 -12.23 1.01 6.19
C SER A 234 -12.79 2.22 6.95
N LEU A 235 -11.96 3.26 7.14
CA LEU A 235 -12.33 4.49 7.84
C LEU A 235 -13.08 5.50 6.96
N ALA A 236 -12.75 5.56 5.66
CA ALA A 236 -13.26 6.58 4.74
C ALA A 236 -14.80 6.68 4.67
N PRO A 237 -15.58 5.56 4.62
CA PRO A 237 -17.04 5.65 4.60
C PRO A 237 -17.62 6.39 5.81
N TYR A 238 -17.00 6.24 6.98
CA TYR A 238 -17.46 6.89 8.21
C TYR A 238 -17.13 8.38 8.22
N ILE A 239 -15.90 8.76 7.82
CA ILE A 239 -15.50 10.18 7.74
C ILE A 239 -16.33 10.93 6.69
N LEU A 240 -16.64 10.29 5.56
CA LEU A 240 -17.39 10.92 4.47
C LEU A 240 -18.89 11.09 4.79
N ASN A 241 -19.44 10.27 5.69
CA ASN A 241 -20.88 10.26 5.99
C ASN A 241 -21.24 10.70 7.42
N SER A 242 -20.27 10.85 8.32
CA SER A 242 -20.49 11.30 9.71
C SER A 242 -19.75 12.59 9.99
N LYS A 243 -20.43 13.53 10.65
CA LYS A 243 -19.83 14.74 11.22
C LYS A 243 -19.58 14.63 12.73
N GLU A 244 -20.19 13.64 13.39
CA GLU A 244 -20.05 13.43 14.82
C GLU A 244 -18.71 12.74 15.14
N PRO A 245 -18.03 13.14 16.23
CA PRO A 245 -16.82 12.45 16.69
C PRO A 245 -17.08 10.97 16.98
N PHE A 246 -16.19 10.11 16.51
CA PHE A 246 -16.23 8.67 16.73
C PHE A 246 -14.83 8.09 16.86
N ILE A 247 -14.77 6.89 17.44
CA ILE A 247 -13.60 6.01 17.38
C ILE A 247 -14.00 4.78 16.59
N LEU A 248 -13.28 4.48 15.52
CA LEU A 248 -13.45 3.22 14.80
C LEU A 248 -12.52 2.18 15.41
N VAL A 249 -13.09 1.14 16.00
CA VAL A 249 -12.35 0.01 16.57
C VAL A 249 -12.43 -1.15 15.60
N SER A 250 -11.29 -1.49 14.99
CA SER A 250 -11.14 -2.65 14.11
C SER A 250 -10.46 -3.78 14.86
N THR A 251 -11.11 -4.96 14.88
CA THR A 251 -10.65 -6.15 15.60
C THR A 251 -10.39 -7.29 14.62
N GLY A 252 -9.14 -7.44 14.20
CA GLY A 252 -8.67 -8.52 13.34
C GLY A 252 -7.44 -9.20 13.92
N THR A 253 -6.45 -9.50 13.08
CA THR A 253 -5.10 -9.91 13.54
C THR A 253 -4.49 -8.88 14.49
N TRP A 254 -4.81 -7.61 14.27
CA TRP A 254 -4.47 -6.49 15.13
C TRP A 254 -5.76 -5.86 15.69
N CYS A 255 -5.65 -5.27 16.88
CA CYS A 255 -6.69 -4.39 17.43
C CYS A 255 -6.24 -2.95 17.21
N ILE A 256 -6.98 -2.21 16.38
CA ILE A 256 -6.63 -0.83 16.01
C ILE A 256 -7.81 0.07 16.37
N SER A 257 -7.51 1.12 17.14
CA SER A 257 -8.46 2.20 17.46
C SER A 257 -8.07 3.45 16.68
N MET A 258 -8.91 3.85 15.73
CA MET A 258 -8.70 5.05 14.92
C MET A 258 -9.59 6.19 15.42
N ASN A 259 -8.97 7.28 15.85
CA ASN A 259 -9.66 8.52 16.21
C ASN A 259 -9.28 9.65 15.24
N PRO A 260 -10.06 9.88 14.16
CA PRO A 260 -9.74 10.92 13.18
C PRO A 260 -9.99 12.36 13.69
N PHE A 261 -10.50 12.52 14.91
CA PHE A 261 -10.82 13.81 15.52
C PHE A 261 -9.76 14.28 16.53
N ASN A 262 -8.67 13.53 16.70
CA ASN A 262 -7.53 14.01 17.46
C ASN A 262 -6.69 14.95 16.58
N HIS A 263 -6.61 16.22 16.98
CA HIS A 263 -5.82 17.25 16.31
C HIS A 263 -4.64 17.73 17.16
N SER A 264 -4.40 17.09 18.30
CA SER A 264 -3.22 17.38 19.12
C SER A 264 -1.97 16.99 18.33
N PRO A 265 -0.94 17.85 18.31
CA PRO A 265 0.34 17.49 17.72
C PRO A 265 0.97 16.35 18.51
N LEU A 266 1.69 15.46 17.82
CA LEU A 266 2.44 14.39 18.46
C LEU A 266 3.54 14.98 19.36
N THR A 267 3.62 14.44 20.57
CA THR A 267 4.65 14.75 21.56
C THR A 267 5.63 13.58 21.70
N ALA A 268 6.81 13.81 22.25
CA ALA A 268 7.80 12.74 22.46
C ALA A 268 7.40 11.73 23.56
N GLU A 269 6.37 12.04 24.36
CA GLU A 269 5.84 11.15 25.40
C GLU A 269 4.80 10.14 24.86
N GLU A 270 4.32 10.33 23.62
CA GLU A 270 3.34 9.50 22.92
C GLU A 270 3.99 8.52 21.93
#